data_AF-A0A2T6FV13-F1
#
_entry.id   AF-A0A2T6FV13-F1
#
_cell.length_a   1.000
_cell.length_b   1.000
_cell.length_c   1.000
_cell.angle_alpha   90.00
_cell.angle_beta   90.00
_cell.angle_gamma   90.00
#
_symmetry.space_group_name_H-M   'P 1'
#
loop_
_entity.id
_entity.type
_entity.pdbx_description
1 polymer ?
#
loop_
_entity_poly.entity_id
_entity_poly.type
_entity_poly.pdbx_seq_one_letter_code
_entity_poly.pdbx_strand_id
1 'polypeptide(L)'
;MSATKDKWLKYWFLKKYKRLDPYVPETRMMSRSALWNLISKYQHVILKPVRGSRGRGVIQVSSLGGHTYALHFENIKIKLQGKENTYKYIQRRIGNTRYMIQRRIARPTIAGCPFDMRVIIQRKENSSKWKVTAKITKVAGRGYIVSNNERSKGRLLPVKTAIQNSTIKHLSSQRLQWKMDRVSLRAARRLSVLFPRHRIYGLDVGFDLKGHPWIIEANLFPSMSHFLKLKDRAMYRRIAAYK
;
A
#
# COMPACT_ATOMS: atom_id res chain seq x y z
N MET A 1 20.50 -0.95 13.48
CA MET A 1 19.41 -0.18 12.81
C MET A 1 18.12 -1.00 12.83
N SER A 2 16.96 -0.43 13.21
CA SER A 2 15.72 -1.22 13.37
C SER A 2 15.15 -1.69 12.02
N ALA A 3 15.33 -2.99 11.71
CA ALA A 3 14.78 -3.69 10.55
C ALA A 3 13.24 -3.55 10.41
N THR A 4 12.55 -3.20 11.50
CA THR A 4 11.08 -3.12 11.57
C THR A 4 10.47 -2.01 10.71
N LYS A 5 11.15 -0.84 10.63
CA LYS A 5 10.69 0.34 9.89
C LYS A 5 11.21 0.38 8.44
N ASP A 6 12.04 -0.58 8.05
CA ASP A 6 12.64 -0.62 6.72
C ASP A 6 11.68 -1.23 5.70
N LYS A 7 11.04 -0.38 4.88
CA LYS A 7 10.14 -0.85 3.83
C LYS A 7 10.87 -1.61 2.71
N TRP A 8 12.13 -1.27 2.45
CA TRP A 8 12.91 -1.90 1.40
C TRP A 8 13.25 -3.34 1.75
N LEU A 9 13.69 -3.60 2.99
CA LEU A 9 13.95 -4.95 3.49
C LEU A 9 12.72 -5.85 3.35
N LYS A 10 11.55 -5.38 3.84
CA LYS A 10 10.29 -6.13 3.75
C LYS A 10 9.85 -6.35 2.31
N TYR A 11 9.96 -5.32 1.45
CA TYR A 11 9.68 -5.44 0.02
C TYR A 11 10.53 -6.55 -0.59
N TRP A 12 11.84 -6.50 -0.43
CA TRP A 12 12.76 -7.45 -1.06
C TRP A 12 12.55 -8.87 -0.57
N PHE A 13 12.30 -9.03 0.74
CA PHE A 13 12.05 -10.33 1.36
C PHE A 13 10.75 -10.99 0.87
N LEU A 14 9.71 -10.19 0.61
CA LEU A 14 8.47 -10.65 -0.02
C LEU A 14 8.65 -10.91 -1.52
N LYS A 15 9.31 -9.98 -2.23
CA LYS A 15 9.50 -10.03 -3.68
C LYS A 15 10.32 -11.23 -4.13
N LYS A 16 11.36 -11.62 -3.37
CA LYS A 16 12.17 -12.81 -3.68
C LYS A 16 11.46 -14.14 -3.48
N TYR A 17 10.29 -14.15 -2.84
CA TYR A 17 9.55 -15.38 -2.63
C TYR A 17 8.63 -15.65 -3.83
N LYS A 18 8.92 -16.69 -4.63
CA LYS A 18 8.21 -17.04 -5.88
C LYS A 18 6.68 -17.01 -5.75
N ARG A 19 6.12 -17.45 -4.62
CA ARG A 19 4.66 -17.47 -4.39
C ARG A 19 4.04 -16.11 -4.06
N LEU A 20 4.86 -15.07 -3.82
CA LEU A 20 4.45 -13.69 -3.53
C LEU A 20 4.93 -12.69 -4.58
N ASP A 21 5.96 -13.02 -5.37
CA ASP A 21 6.49 -12.18 -6.43
C ASP A 21 5.42 -11.54 -7.34
N PRO A 22 4.39 -12.29 -7.82
CA PRO A 22 3.33 -11.72 -8.68
C PRO A 22 2.42 -10.72 -7.98
N TYR A 23 2.45 -10.67 -6.65
CA TYR A 23 1.57 -9.85 -5.82
C TYR A 23 2.29 -8.66 -5.20
N VAL A 24 3.58 -8.50 -5.45
CA VAL A 24 4.38 -7.38 -4.95
C VAL A 24 4.78 -6.49 -6.15
N PRO A 25 4.36 -5.22 -6.18
CA PRO A 25 4.64 -4.32 -7.29
C PRO A 25 6.15 -4.09 -7.43
N GLU A 26 6.64 -4.05 -8.67
CA GLU A 26 8.05 -3.75 -8.94
C GLU A 26 8.46 -2.47 -8.23
N THR A 27 9.50 -2.56 -7.41
CA THR A 27 10.06 -1.46 -6.64
C THR A 27 11.57 -1.45 -6.78
N ARG A 28 12.17 -0.28 -7.00
CA ARG A 28 13.62 -0.07 -7.05
C ARG A 28 14.03 1.01 -6.06
N MET A 29 15.28 0.98 -5.62
CA MET A 29 15.85 2.11 -4.89
C MET A 29 15.88 3.36 -5.79
N MET A 30 15.69 4.53 -5.19
CA MET A 30 15.68 5.79 -5.94
C MET A 30 17.05 6.06 -6.55
N SER A 31 17.08 6.17 -7.88
CA SER A 31 18.17 6.75 -8.66
C SER A 31 17.57 7.42 -9.89
N ARG A 32 18.35 8.27 -10.55
CA ARG A 32 17.92 8.91 -11.82
C ARG A 32 17.54 7.87 -12.87
N SER A 33 18.40 6.87 -13.07
CA SER A 33 18.15 5.78 -14.04
C SER A 33 16.93 4.95 -13.65
N ALA A 34 16.80 4.56 -12.39
CA ALA A 34 15.65 3.78 -11.92
C ALA A 34 14.34 4.54 -12.14
N LEU A 35 14.31 5.85 -11.85
CA LEU A 35 13.12 6.68 -12.03
C LEU A 35 12.64 6.65 -13.48
N TRP A 36 13.54 6.95 -14.42
CA TRP A 36 13.17 7.03 -15.82
C TRP A 36 12.87 5.67 -16.44
N ASN A 37 13.56 4.61 -16.01
CA ASN A 37 13.27 3.24 -16.45
C ASN A 37 11.86 2.80 -16.02
N LEU A 38 11.48 3.03 -14.76
CA LEU A 38 10.16 2.67 -14.27
C LEU A 38 9.04 3.57 -14.85
N ILE A 39 9.30 4.87 -15.08
CA ILE A 39 8.34 5.76 -15.74
C ILE A 39 8.15 5.33 -17.19
N SER A 40 9.22 5.02 -17.94
CA SER A 40 9.10 4.52 -19.31
C SER A 40 8.25 3.24 -19.37
N LYS A 41 8.50 2.30 -18.44
CA LYS A 41 7.82 1.01 -18.39
C LYS A 41 6.33 1.10 -17.98
N TYR A 42 5.98 2.02 -17.08
CA TYR A 42 4.65 2.01 -16.44
C TYR A 42 3.85 3.31 -16.58
N GLN A 43 4.44 4.36 -17.14
CA GLN A 43 3.92 5.73 -17.25
C GLN A 43 3.69 6.45 -15.90
N HIS A 44 3.37 5.71 -14.84
CA HIS A 44 3.09 6.23 -13.51
C HIS A 44 3.84 5.44 -12.43
N VAL A 45 4.52 6.17 -11.55
CA VAL A 45 5.26 5.60 -10.42
C VAL A 45 4.94 6.34 -9.13
N ILE A 46 5.18 5.66 -8.01
CA ILE A 46 5.06 6.19 -6.66
C ILE A 46 6.46 6.23 -6.03
N LEU A 47 6.91 7.42 -5.66
CA LEU A 47 8.07 7.64 -4.81
C LEU A 47 7.62 7.63 -3.36
N LYS A 48 8.33 6.90 -2.52
CA LYS A 48 8.07 6.86 -1.07
C LYS A 48 9.36 6.73 -0.26
N PRO A 49 9.42 7.35 0.94
CA PRO A 49 10.55 7.16 1.85
C PRO A 49 10.72 5.70 2.25
N VAL A 50 11.96 5.20 2.26
CA VAL A 50 12.30 3.85 2.74
C VAL A 50 11.88 3.71 4.20
N ARG A 51 12.13 4.74 5.00
CA ARG A 51 11.67 4.87 6.39
C ARG A 51 10.67 6.02 6.47
N GLY A 52 9.50 5.76 7.04
CA GLY A 52 8.41 6.73 7.11
C GLY A 52 7.09 6.04 7.39
N SER A 53 6.07 6.81 7.72
CA SER A 53 4.74 6.29 8.08
C SER A 53 3.64 7.23 7.59
N ARG A 54 2.39 6.80 7.68
CA ARG A 54 1.19 7.61 7.39
C ARG A 54 1.13 8.21 5.97
N GLY A 55 1.88 7.67 5.02
CA GLY A 55 1.98 8.20 3.66
C GLY A 55 2.67 9.56 3.55
N ARG A 56 3.46 9.95 4.56
CA ARG A 56 4.30 11.16 4.48
C ARG A 56 5.39 11.01 3.43
N GLY A 57 5.57 12.07 2.64
CA GLY A 57 6.57 12.10 1.56
C GLY A 57 6.22 11.26 0.33
N VAL A 58 4.98 10.77 0.20
CA VAL A 58 4.58 10.03 -1.01
C VAL A 58 4.37 11.01 -2.16
N ILE A 59 5.03 10.75 -3.30
CA ILE A 59 4.92 11.54 -4.52
C ILE A 59 4.58 10.59 -5.67
N GLN A 60 3.50 10.83 -6.39
CA GLN A 60 3.27 10.21 -7.68
C GLN A 60 3.96 11.03 -8.77
N VAL A 61 4.66 10.35 -9.67
CA VAL A 61 5.22 10.93 -10.88
C VAL A 61 4.56 10.24 -12.07
N SER A 62 4.03 11.02 -13.01
CA SER A 62 3.32 10.53 -14.19
C SER A 62 3.90 11.18 -15.44
N SER A 63 4.20 10.41 -16.48
CA SER A 63 4.44 10.98 -17.81
C SER A 63 3.12 11.35 -18.45
N LEU A 64 3.08 12.53 -19.10
CA LEU A 64 1.92 13.02 -19.85
C LEU A 64 2.15 13.02 -21.36
N GLY A 65 3.27 12.46 -21.84
CA GLY A 65 3.73 12.64 -23.23
C GLY A 65 4.46 13.97 -23.44
N GLY A 66 5.08 14.14 -24.61
CA GLY A 66 5.76 15.40 -24.99
C GLY A 66 6.79 15.90 -23.98
N HIS A 67 7.55 14.98 -23.35
CA HIS A 67 8.50 15.27 -22.26
C HIS A 67 7.91 16.01 -21.04
N THR A 68 6.59 15.95 -20.86
CA THR A 68 5.89 16.57 -19.74
C THR A 68 5.62 15.54 -18.65
N TYR A 69 5.80 15.95 -17.39
CA TYR A 69 5.62 15.11 -16.22
C TYR A 69 4.71 15.79 -15.19
N ALA A 70 3.73 15.06 -14.67
CA ALA A 70 2.91 15.49 -13.55
C ALA A 70 3.43 14.91 -12.24
N LEU A 71 3.64 15.77 -11.26
CA LEU A 71 3.91 15.39 -9.88
C LEU A 71 2.66 15.63 -9.06
N HIS A 72 2.33 14.66 -8.23
CA HIS A 72 1.19 14.77 -7.33
C HIS A 72 1.58 14.24 -5.96
N PHE A 73 1.50 15.11 -4.96
CA PHE A 73 1.81 14.84 -3.57
C PHE A 73 0.74 15.51 -2.72
N GLU A 74 0.26 14.80 -1.69
CA GLU A 74 -0.85 15.28 -0.86
C GLU A 74 -2.07 15.64 -1.72
N ASN A 75 -2.53 16.90 -1.71
CA ASN A 75 -3.60 17.44 -2.58
C ASN A 75 -3.07 18.37 -3.69
N ILE A 76 -1.75 18.49 -3.85
CA ILE A 76 -1.12 19.40 -4.79
C ILE A 76 -0.71 18.64 -6.04
N LYS A 77 -1.00 19.24 -7.20
CA LYS A 77 -0.56 18.75 -8.52
C LYS A 77 0.23 19.83 -9.22
N ILE A 78 1.38 19.46 -9.78
CA ILE A 78 2.18 20.34 -10.61
C ILE A 78 2.56 19.62 -11.91
N LYS A 79 2.82 20.39 -12.96
CA LYS A 79 3.36 19.90 -14.22
C LYS A 79 4.74 20.50 -14.43
N LEU A 80 5.68 19.70 -14.92
CA LEU A 80 7.05 20.10 -15.21
C LEU A 80 7.41 19.58 -16.59
N GLN A 81 8.16 20.39 -17.35
CA GLN A 81 8.66 20.03 -18.67
C GLN A 81 10.12 19.59 -18.58
N GLY A 82 10.43 18.48 -19.24
CA GLY A 82 11.78 17.90 -19.29
C GLY A 82 12.10 16.99 -18.11
N LYS A 83 12.85 15.91 -18.41
CA LYS A 83 13.33 14.95 -17.40
C LYS A 83 14.24 15.64 -16.38
N GLU A 84 15.14 16.51 -16.82
CA GLU A 84 16.11 17.18 -15.93
C GLU A 84 15.43 18.03 -14.87
N ASN A 85 14.56 18.95 -15.29
CA ASN A 85 13.83 19.85 -14.40
C ASN A 85 12.97 19.06 -13.41
N THR A 86 12.30 18.01 -13.90
CA THR A 86 11.51 17.11 -13.07
C THR A 86 12.37 16.41 -12.02
N TYR A 87 13.53 15.87 -12.40
CA TYR A 87 14.44 15.20 -11.48
C TYR A 87 14.99 16.17 -10.42
N LYS A 88 15.47 17.35 -10.83
CA LYS A 88 15.96 18.40 -9.92
C LYS A 88 14.89 18.82 -8.92
N TYR A 89 13.64 19.01 -9.38
CA TYR A 89 12.52 19.32 -8.49
C TYR A 89 12.28 18.21 -7.46
N ILE A 90 12.29 16.94 -7.90
CA ILE A 90 12.15 15.79 -6.99
C ILE A 90 13.29 15.78 -5.98
N GLN A 91 14.54 15.97 -6.39
CA GLN A 91 15.71 15.96 -5.51
C GLN A 91 15.62 17.03 -4.43
N ARG A 92 15.30 18.29 -4.80
CA ARG A 92 15.10 19.37 -3.83
C ARG A 92 14.03 19.03 -2.80
N ARG A 93 12.96 18.36 -3.24
CA ARG A 93 11.84 17.99 -2.36
C ARG A 93 12.16 16.84 -1.41
N ILE A 94 12.87 15.80 -1.87
CA ILE A 94 13.19 14.64 -1.05
C ILE A 94 14.42 14.86 -0.15
N GLY A 95 15.28 15.82 -0.52
CA GLY A 95 16.54 16.11 0.17
C GLY A 95 17.42 14.86 0.29
N ASN A 96 18.03 14.68 1.47
CA ASN A 96 18.89 13.53 1.77
C ASN A 96 18.10 12.28 2.21
N THR A 97 16.77 12.32 2.16
CA THR A 97 15.96 11.18 2.58
C THR A 97 16.11 10.04 1.58
N ARG A 98 16.35 8.81 2.08
CA ARG A 98 16.36 7.62 1.23
C ARG A 98 14.95 7.30 0.73
N TYR A 99 14.78 7.28 -0.59
CA TYR A 99 13.52 6.95 -1.27
C TYR A 99 13.60 5.65 -2.07
N MET A 100 12.43 5.09 -2.35
CA MET A 100 12.24 4.00 -3.30
C MET A 100 11.13 4.35 -4.29
N ILE A 101 11.20 3.76 -5.47
CA ILE A 101 10.32 3.99 -6.63
C ILE A 101 9.52 2.72 -6.83
N GLN A 102 8.21 2.80 -6.76
CA GLN A 102 7.31 1.66 -6.91
C GLN A 102 6.39 1.89 -8.10
N ARG A 103 6.13 0.83 -8.89
CA ARG A 103 5.06 0.84 -9.89
C ARG A 103 3.75 1.31 -9.27
N ARG A 104 3.08 2.29 -9.88
CA ARG A 104 1.73 2.68 -9.46
C ARG A 104 0.74 1.61 -9.88
N ILE A 105 -0.06 1.11 -8.93
CA ILE A 105 -1.19 0.23 -9.22
C ILE A 105 -2.40 1.10 -9.60
N ALA A 106 -3.00 0.80 -10.75
CA ALA A 106 -4.26 1.39 -11.18
C ALA A 106 -5.39 0.80 -10.32
N ARG A 107 -5.68 1.47 -9.20
CA ARG A 107 -6.66 1.01 -8.22
C ARG A 107 -8.09 1.38 -8.64
N PRO A 108 -9.07 0.53 -8.30
CA PRO A 108 -10.47 0.91 -8.41
C PRO A 108 -10.80 2.08 -7.49
N THR A 109 -11.92 2.72 -7.78
CA THR A 109 -12.35 3.95 -7.12
C THR A 109 -13.77 3.81 -6.59
N ILE A 110 -14.08 4.60 -5.57
CA ILE A 110 -15.43 4.82 -5.05
C ILE A 110 -15.68 6.32 -5.18
N ALA A 111 -16.64 6.71 -6.03
CA ALA A 111 -16.88 8.12 -6.37
C ALA A 111 -15.57 8.86 -6.76
N GLY A 112 -14.78 8.26 -7.67
CA GLY A 112 -13.51 8.82 -8.15
C GLY A 112 -12.33 8.73 -7.16
N CYS A 113 -12.56 8.31 -5.91
CA CYS A 113 -11.52 8.25 -4.88
C CYS A 113 -10.91 6.83 -4.80
N PRO A 114 -9.58 6.67 -4.92
CA PRO A 114 -8.96 5.36 -4.84
C PRO A 114 -8.98 4.81 -3.41
N PHE A 115 -8.97 3.49 -3.28
CA PHE A 115 -8.95 2.83 -1.98
C PHE A 115 -7.98 1.65 -1.92
N ASP A 116 -7.59 1.29 -0.70
CA ASP A 116 -6.93 0.02 -0.40
C ASP A 116 -7.44 -0.51 0.95
N MET A 117 -7.11 -1.75 1.27
CA MET A 117 -7.58 -2.43 2.46
C MET A 117 -6.42 -2.64 3.43
N ARG A 118 -6.65 -2.29 4.69
CA ARG A 118 -5.84 -2.76 5.82
C ARG A 118 -6.34 -4.13 6.22
N VAL A 119 -5.47 -5.13 6.10
CA VAL A 119 -5.70 -6.51 6.57
C VAL A 119 -4.83 -6.75 7.80
N ILE A 120 -5.46 -7.09 8.93
CA ILE A 120 -4.76 -7.52 10.15
C ILE A 120 -4.70 -9.04 10.16
N ILE A 121 -3.49 -9.58 10.32
CA ILE A 121 -3.22 -11.01 10.42
C ILE A 121 -2.52 -11.26 11.75
N GLN A 122 -3.00 -12.21 12.52
CA GLN A 122 -2.43 -12.56 13.83
C GLN A 122 -2.27 -14.07 13.99
N ARG A 123 -1.38 -14.46 14.89
CA ARG A 123 -1.32 -15.80 15.48
C ARG A 123 -1.31 -15.68 17.00
N LYS A 124 -1.85 -16.68 17.69
CA LYS A 124 -1.73 -16.77 19.15
C LYS A 124 -0.30 -17.14 19.55
N GLU A 125 0.07 -16.87 20.79
CA GLU A 125 1.40 -17.20 21.34
C GLU A 125 1.74 -18.68 21.16
N ASN A 126 0.83 -19.56 21.59
CA ASN A 126 0.98 -21.01 21.51
C ASN A 126 0.47 -21.59 20.18
N SER A 127 0.56 -20.84 19.08
CA SER A 127 0.10 -21.31 17.77
C SER A 127 0.97 -20.83 16.61
N SER A 128 1.25 -21.74 15.69
CA SER A 128 1.84 -21.43 14.38
C SER A 128 0.79 -20.98 13.35
N LYS A 129 -0.52 -21.09 13.67
CA LYS A 129 -1.61 -20.81 12.75
C LYS A 129 -1.90 -19.31 12.65
N TRP A 130 -1.50 -18.71 11.54
CA TRP A 130 -1.87 -17.34 11.16
C TRP A 130 -3.33 -17.26 10.69
N LYS A 131 -4.07 -16.24 11.14
CA LYS A 131 -5.47 -15.98 10.77
C LYS A 131 -5.67 -14.50 10.45
N VAL A 132 -6.54 -14.21 9.49
CA VAL A 132 -7.00 -12.84 9.22
C VAL A 132 -8.02 -12.45 10.30
N THR A 133 -7.67 -11.49 11.14
CA THR A 133 -8.48 -11.08 12.31
C THR A 133 -9.19 -9.75 12.11
N ALA A 134 -8.85 -8.97 11.09
CA ALA A 134 -9.66 -7.82 10.73
C ALA A 134 -9.34 -7.32 9.32
N LYS A 135 -10.33 -6.66 8.70
CA LYS A 135 -10.19 -6.03 7.40
C LYS A 135 -10.99 -4.74 7.36
N ILE A 136 -10.38 -3.67 6.88
CA ILE A 136 -11.07 -2.39 6.70
C ILE A 136 -10.57 -1.69 5.45
N THR A 137 -11.48 -1.07 4.72
CA THR A 137 -11.12 -0.28 3.55
C THR A 137 -10.82 1.15 3.94
N LYS A 138 -9.70 1.67 3.44
CA LYS A 138 -9.30 3.07 3.50
C LYS A 138 -9.58 3.71 2.14
N VAL A 139 -10.61 4.55 2.04
CA VAL A 139 -10.88 5.34 0.84
C VAL A 139 -10.18 6.69 1.00
N ALA A 140 -9.39 7.10 0.00
CA ALA A 140 -8.75 8.40 0.01
C ALA A 140 -9.79 9.53 0.04
N GLY A 141 -9.43 10.68 0.63
CA GLY A 141 -10.18 11.91 0.42
C GLY A 141 -10.06 12.43 -1.01
N ARG A 142 -10.99 13.31 -1.39
CA ARG A 142 -11.01 13.89 -2.74
C ARG A 142 -9.68 14.56 -3.06
N GLY A 143 -9.18 14.32 -4.27
CA GLY A 143 -7.91 14.86 -4.73
C GLY A 143 -6.67 14.12 -4.23
N TYR A 144 -6.73 13.30 -3.18
CA TYR A 144 -5.54 12.59 -2.66
C TYR A 144 -5.26 11.28 -3.39
N ILE A 145 -3.98 10.95 -3.56
CA ILE A 145 -3.55 9.61 -4.00
C ILE A 145 -3.44 8.63 -2.83
N VAL A 146 -2.98 9.11 -1.68
CA VAL A 146 -2.76 8.26 -0.50
C VAL A 146 -4.08 8.07 0.24
N SER A 147 -4.44 6.82 0.52
CA SER A 147 -5.68 6.44 1.22
C SER A 147 -5.62 6.59 2.75
N ASN A 148 -4.47 6.96 3.30
CA ASN A 148 -4.31 7.07 4.75
C ASN A 148 -5.33 8.07 5.30
N ASN A 149 -6.20 7.61 6.20
CA ASN A 149 -7.35 8.37 6.68
C ASN A 149 -6.92 9.68 7.37
N GLU A 150 -5.96 9.61 8.30
CA GLU A 150 -5.46 10.78 9.06
C GLU A 150 -4.91 11.88 8.13
N ARG A 151 -4.32 11.50 6.99
CA ARG A 151 -3.70 12.44 6.05
C ARG A 151 -4.65 12.94 4.97
N SER A 152 -5.48 12.07 4.42
CA SER A 152 -6.37 12.41 3.31
C SER A 152 -7.74 12.88 3.75
N LYS A 153 -8.04 12.85 5.07
CA LYS A 153 -9.41 13.04 5.60
C LYS A 153 -10.42 12.11 4.91
N GLY A 154 -9.94 10.92 4.54
CA GLY A 154 -10.69 9.89 3.85
C GLY A 154 -11.68 9.17 4.76
N ARG A 155 -12.41 8.22 4.20
CA ARG A 155 -13.41 7.42 4.93
C ARG A 155 -12.95 5.97 5.13
N LEU A 156 -13.44 5.38 6.22
CA LEU A 156 -13.29 3.95 6.50
C LEU A 156 -14.59 3.25 6.17
N LEU A 157 -14.51 2.14 5.44
CA LEU A 157 -15.68 1.35 5.06
C LEU A 157 -15.42 -0.14 5.32
N PRO A 158 -16.46 -0.93 5.64
CA PRO A 158 -16.37 -2.39 5.54
C PRO A 158 -15.95 -2.81 4.11
N VAL A 159 -15.16 -3.88 4.00
CA VAL A 159 -14.64 -4.33 2.71
C VAL A 159 -15.75 -4.69 1.73
N LYS A 160 -16.81 -5.35 2.21
CA LYS A 160 -17.98 -5.71 1.39
C LYS A 160 -18.62 -4.46 0.76
N THR A 161 -18.94 -3.47 1.60
CA THR A 161 -19.52 -2.19 1.18
C THR A 161 -18.62 -1.45 0.20
N ALA A 162 -17.32 -1.40 0.47
CA ALA A 162 -16.36 -0.73 -0.42
C ALA A 162 -16.32 -1.36 -1.80
N ILE A 163 -16.27 -2.70 -1.89
CA ILE A 163 -16.26 -3.41 -3.17
C ILE A 163 -17.57 -3.17 -3.92
N GLN A 164 -18.72 -3.29 -3.26
CA GLN A 164 -20.04 -3.04 -3.87
C GLN A 164 -20.15 -1.64 -4.47
N ASN A 165 -19.63 -0.64 -3.75
CA ASN A 165 -19.68 0.78 -4.17
C ASN A 165 -18.53 1.17 -5.12
N SER A 166 -17.63 0.23 -5.45
CA SER A 166 -16.47 0.52 -6.29
C SER A 166 -16.75 0.38 -7.79
N THR A 167 -15.78 0.80 -8.59
CA THR A 167 -15.75 0.56 -10.04
C THR A 167 -15.50 -0.89 -10.44
N ILE A 168 -15.17 -1.81 -9.51
CA ILE A 168 -15.10 -3.25 -9.82
C ILE A 168 -16.51 -3.84 -9.72
N LYS A 169 -17.19 -3.98 -10.86
CA LYS A 169 -18.54 -4.55 -10.96
C LYS A 169 -18.58 -6.02 -11.42
N HIS A 170 -17.52 -6.49 -12.08
CA HIS A 170 -17.45 -7.81 -12.71
C HIS A 170 -16.97 -8.94 -11.78
N LEU A 171 -16.70 -8.67 -10.50
CA LEU A 171 -16.22 -9.67 -9.54
C LEU A 171 -17.01 -9.62 -8.24
N SER A 172 -17.35 -10.80 -7.71
CA SER A 172 -18.02 -10.89 -6.41
C SER A 172 -17.10 -10.47 -5.27
N SER A 173 -17.69 -9.85 -4.24
CA SER A 173 -16.97 -9.46 -3.03
C SER A 173 -16.33 -10.66 -2.33
N GLN A 174 -17.00 -11.81 -2.31
CA GLN A 174 -16.45 -13.04 -1.73
C GLN A 174 -15.16 -13.46 -2.43
N ARG A 175 -15.15 -13.48 -3.78
CA ARG A 175 -13.97 -13.89 -4.57
C ARG A 175 -12.79 -12.96 -4.35
N LEU A 176 -13.03 -11.65 -4.32
CA LEU A 176 -11.98 -10.65 -4.05
C LEU A 176 -11.42 -10.81 -2.64
N GLN A 177 -12.29 -10.93 -1.63
CA GLN A 177 -11.86 -11.14 -0.25
C GLN A 177 -11.06 -12.43 -0.07
N TRP A 178 -11.46 -13.52 -0.72
CA TRP A 178 -10.72 -14.77 -0.69
C TRP A 178 -9.31 -14.64 -1.31
N LYS A 179 -9.19 -13.96 -2.46
CA LYS A 179 -7.88 -13.69 -3.09
C LYS A 179 -6.98 -12.87 -2.15
N MET A 180 -7.53 -11.83 -1.53
CA MET A 180 -6.84 -10.99 -0.56
C MET A 180 -6.39 -11.79 0.68
N ASP A 181 -7.28 -12.57 1.30
CA ASP A 181 -6.95 -13.34 2.50
C ASP A 181 -5.85 -14.37 2.20
N ARG A 182 -5.93 -15.05 1.05
CA ARG A 182 -4.91 -16.01 0.60
C ARG A 182 -3.53 -15.36 0.48
N VAL A 183 -3.43 -14.21 -0.19
CA VAL A 183 -2.14 -13.53 -0.37
C VAL A 183 -1.62 -12.94 0.94
N SER A 184 -2.50 -12.39 1.78
CA SER A 184 -2.15 -11.84 3.08
C SER A 184 -1.62 -12.89 4.05
N LEU A 185 -2.25 -14.07 4.10
CA LEU A 185 -1.76 -15.19 4.93
C LEU A 185 -0.42 -15.72 4.43
N ARG A 186 -0.21 -15.80 3.11
CA ARG A 186 1.09 -16.17 2.53
C ARG A 186 2.18 -15.17 2.91
N ALA A 187 1.88 -13.88 2.84
CA ALA A 187 2.81 -12.82 3.25
C ALA A 187 3.15 -12.86 4.74
N ALA A 188 2.16 -13.08 5.61
CA ALA A 188 2.39 -13.21 7.05
C ALA A 188 3.32 -14.40 7.38
N ARG A 189 3.08 -15.58 6.78
CA ARG A 189 3.97 -16.75 6.92
C ARG A 189 5.38 -16.50 6.40
N ARG A 190 5.51 -15.74 5.30
CA ARG A 190 6.84 -15.36 4.82
C ARG A 190 7.51 -14.43 5.82
N LEU A 191 6.86 -13.33 6.20
CA LEU A 191 7.39 -12.35 7.14
C LEU A 191 7.75 -12.95 8.51
N SER A 192 7.08 -14.01 8.96
CA SER A 192 7.44 -14.68 10.21
C SER A 192 8.82 -15.36 10.15
N VAL A 193 9.34 -15.69 8.97
CA VAL A 193 10.72 -16.16 8.82
C VAL A 193 11.70 -15.00 9.07
N LEU A 194 11.36 -13.79 8.63
CA LEU A 194 12.19 -12.59 8.86
C LEU A 194 12.05 -12.04 10.29
N PHE A 195 10.89 -12.22 10.91
CA PHE A 195 10.57 -11.71 12.25
C PHE A 195 9.92 -12.82 13.10
N PRO A 196 10.70 -13.81 13.58
CA PRO A 196 10.16 -15.03 14.21
C PRO A 196 9.35 -14.78 15.49
N ARG A 197 9.76 -13.78 16.29
CA ARG A 197 9.05 -13.41 17.53
C ARG A 197 7.78 -12.59 17.29
N HIS A 198 7.47 -12.26 16.04
CA HIS A 198 6.34 -11.39 15.73
C HIS A 198 5.05 -12.19 15.53
N ARG A 199 3.94 -11.65 16.06
CA ARG A 199 2.63 -12.33 16.10
C ARG A 199 1.50 -11.58 15.40
N ILE A 200 1.79 -10.40 14.85
CA ILE A 200 0.80 -9.55 14.20
C ILE A 200 1.39 -8.87 12.96
N TYR A 201 0.63 -8.77 11.89
CA TYR A 201 1.01 -7.93 10.75
C TYR A 201 -0.20 -7.15 10.25
N GLY A 202 0.05 -5.92 9.80
CA GLY A 202 -0.92 -5.15 9.03
C GLY A 202 -0.43 -4.98 7.61
N LEU A 203 -1.14 -5.58 6.66
CA LEU A 203 -0.85 -5.45 5.24
C LEU A 203 -1.79 -4.41 4.64
N ASP A 204 -1.22 -3.48 3.87
CA ASP A 204 -1.99 -2.61 2.99
C ASP A 204 -2.05 -3.29 1.63
N VAL A 205 -3.26 -3.71 1.23
CA VAL A 205 -3.53 -4.48 0.01
C VAL A 205 -4.47 -3.68 -0.89
N GLY A 206 -4.10 -3.46 -2.14
CA GLY A 206 -4.98 -2.87 -3.15
C GLY A 206 -5.34 -3.89 -4.23
N PHE A 207 -6.49 -3.74 -4.86
CA PHE A 207 -6.77 -4.43 -6.13
C PHE A 207 -6.37 -3.54 -7.30
N ASP A 208 -5.99 -4.13 -8.41
CA ASP A 208 -6.09 -3.44 -9.70
C ASP A 208 -7.50 -3.57 -10.29
N LEU A 209 -7.71 -2.95 -11.46
CA LEU A 209 -9.00 -2.98 -12.16
C LEU A 209 -9.45 -4.39 -12.57
N LYS A 210 -8.53 -5.37 -12.66
CA LYS A 210 -8.86 -6.78 -12.97
C LYS A 210 -9.10 -7.62 -11.70
N GLY A 211 -9.09 -6.98 -10.52
CA GLY A 211 -9.25 -7.64 -9.23
C GLY A 211 -8.05 -8.51 -8.81
N HIS A 212 -6.86 -8.23 -9.34
CA HIS A 212 -5.63 -8.86 -8.85
C HIS A 212 -5.13 -8.13 -7.60
N PRO A 213 -4.86 -8.84 -6.49
CA PRO A 213 -4.40 -8.21 -5.26
C PRO A 213 -2.92 -7.86 -5.32
N TRP A 214 -2.57 -6.68 -4.82
CA TRP A 214 -1.21 -6.18 -4.70
C TRP A 214 -0.92 -5.83 -3.24
N ILE A 215 0.15 -6.38 -2.68
CA ILE A 215 0.68 -5.98 -1.37
C ILE A 215 1.46 -4.67 -1.57
N ILE A 216 0.87 -3.57 -1.12
CA ILE A 216 1.46 -2.22 -1.24
C ILE A 216 2.50 -2.00 -0.14
N GLU A 217 2.19 -2.43 1.08
CA GLU A 217 3.04 -2.26 2.25
C GLU A 217 2.77 -3.32 3.34
N ALA A 218 3.82 -3.68 4.08
CA ALA A 218 3.74 -4.55 5.26
C ALA A 218 4.20 -3.82 6.53
N ASN A 219 3.33 -3.79 7.54
CA ASN A 219 3.55 -3.13 8.82
C ASN A 219 3.61 -4.17 9.94
N LEU A 220 4.64 -4.09 10.79
CA LEU A 220 4.79 -4.92 11.97
C LEU A 220 3.91 -4.41 13.12
N PHE A 221 3.83 -3.10 13.28
CA PHE A 221 3.04 -2.47 14.33
C PHE A 221 1.88 -1.69 13.72
N PRO A 222 0.84 -2.37 13.17
CA PRO A 222 -0.28 -1.67 12.57
C PRO A 222 -1.12 -0.96 13.63
N SER A 223 -1.53 0.27 13.33
CA SER A 223 -2.52 0.95 14.16
C SER A 223 -3.88 0.23 14.12
N MET A 224 -4.48 0.08 15.30
CA MET A 224 -5.84 -0.44 15.49
C MET A 224 -6.89 0.67 15.54
N SER A 225 -6.48 1.94 15.52
CA SER A 225 -7.38 3.09 15.63
C SER A 225 -8.45 3.11 14.54
N HIS A 226 -8.18 2.54 13.37
CA HIS A 226 -9.15 2.41 12.29
C HIS A 226 -10.38 1.58 12.69
N PHE A 227 -10.16 0.50 13.47
CA PHE A 227 -11.24 -0.40 13.87
C PHE A 227 -12.05 0.13 15.04
N LEU A 228 -11.45 1.00 15.87
CA LEU A 228 -12.16 1.73 16.94
C LEU A 228 -13.13 2.78 16.38
N LYS A 229 -12.87 3.30 15.17
CA LYS A 229 -13.74 4.27 14.48
C LYS A 229 -14.96 3.63 13.80
N LEU A 230 -15.05 2.29 13.77
CA LEU A 230 -16.23 1.61 13.28
C LEU A 230 -17.30 1.55 14.38
N LYS A 231 -18.57 1.65 13.98
CA LYS A 231 -19.70 1.44 14.90
C LYS A 231 -19.67 0.02 15.50
N ASP A 232 -19.41 -0.98 14.64
CA ASP A 232 -19.24 -2.37 15.07
C ASP A 232 -17.82 -2.63 15.58
N ARG A 233 -17.71 -2.97 16.87
CA ARG A 233 -16.46 -3.28 17.56
C ARG A 233 -16.07 -4.76 17.50
N ALA A 234 -16.80 -5.63 16.81
CA ALA A 234 -16.50 -7.06 16.70
C ALA A 234 -15.09 -7.33 16.18
N MET A 235 -14.63 -6.59 15.16
CA MET A 235 -13.27 -6.73 14.65
C MET A 235 -12.22 -6.34 15.69
N TYR A 236 -12.44 -5.27 16.44
CA TYR A 236 -11.52 -4.84 17.50
C TYR A 236 -11.43 -5.88 18.62
N ARG A 237 -12.57 -6.40 19.08
CA ARG A 237 -12.63 -7.49 20.07
C ARG A 237 -11.88 -8.73 19.59
N ARG A 238 -12.07 -9.12 18.32
CA ARG A 238 -11.34 -10.25 17.72
C ARG A 238 -9.83 -10.02 17.65
N ILE A 239 -9.37 -8.79 17.37
CA ILE A 239 -7.94 -8.47 17.39
C ILE A 239 -7.37 -8.61 18.81
N ALA A 240 -8.10 -8.12 19.82
CA ALA A 240 -7.68 -8.18 21.22
C ALA A 240 -7.56 -9.63 21.74
N ALA A 241 -8.44 -10.53 21.31
CA ALA A 241 -8.43 -11.95 21.69
C ALA A 241 -7.24 -12.78 21.14
N TYR A 242 -6.36 -12.17 20.34
CA TYR A 242 -5.13 -12.78 19.81
C TYR A 242 -3.86 -12.25 20.47
N LYS A 243 -3.98 -11.35 21.46
CA LYS A 243 -2.86 -10.95 22.29
C LYS A 243 -2.29 -12.15 23.05
#